data_AF-A0A8H3Z8L3-F1
#
_entry.id   AF-A0A8H3Z8L3-F1
#
_cell.length_a   1.000
_cell.length_b   1.000
_cell.length_c   1.000
_cell.angle_alpha   90.00
_cell.angle_beta   90.00
_cell.angle_gamma   90.00
#
_symmetry.space_group_name_H-M   'P 1'
#
loop_
_entity.id
_entity.type
_entity.pdbx_description
1 polymer ?
#
loop_
_entity_poly.entity_id
_entity_poly.type
_entity_poly.pdbx_seq_one_letter_code
_entity_poly.pdbx_strand_id
1 'polypeptide(L)'
;MMVDMAVDFDSPSTKGGLDLSKRDVDFRSMRDSFYILVTMNQYSIKTTHTSKAEAHGLLRIALFSKDLKLIGTDKTIRETRQELARMLRRHRRRNAVPVFISTLWFLFSLAISIQAAFEKLGDNSTAHELAMGLMLSWLPILILCGIVDCGSVSASEMRDEINSFVDLVSRSLRNPLTRRRFLDSFSHWPEFETMKDRVNKISSQSHKLQGDFFTSFAGQGRVRWHYGVAHPVLSEIENCHIAEHGRNWLADEEQARISLVLGSPGRGLFWFDFRQFWQISSAILIVGSCCLSSFIVSFFTPTVGLGCRSLGFLTYFLTALFLVFLEFLVWRLTSFSPEDLEEERLRQERFGCLRTPSRKNTMDSLFLKETSSWAALQRTRVENTLIGVLSTVITVFYRSKYRKAKRDDVRRALVASFRAWHALETREQLHYLVFIPLELANAAMLVYIELAQAFGFYVNCRCKSANFGLGGGYIDLKQTNHARNPMTRASWITEDIEMDSRADLPQIDHNEPMDVEFGRLGRRGGKRKLRK
;
A
#
# COMPACT_ATOMS: atom_id res chain seq x y z
N MET A 1 -2.86 -3.50 21.62
CA MET A 1 -2.11 -4.75 21.39
C MET A 1 -0.60 -4.54 21.26
N MET A 2 -0.09 -3.74 20.31
CA MET A 2 1.36 -3.53 20.17
C MET A 2 2.00 -2.67 21.28
N VAL A 3 1.22 -1.80 21.93
CA VAL A 3 1.72 -0.92 23.02
C VAL A 3 2.21 -1.74 24.22
N ASP A 4 1.56 -2.87 24.53
CA ASP A 4 2.01 -3.75 25.61
C ASP A 4 3.29 -4.53 25.24
N MET A 5 3.61 -4.67 23.94
CA MET A 5 4.74 -5.45 23.40
C MET A 5 6.08 -4.72 23.28
N ALA A 6 6.15 -3.48 23.75
CA ALA A 6 7.33 -2.62 23.69
C ALA A 6 8.32 -2.84 24.86
N VAL A 7 8.51 -4.08 25.32
CA VAL A 7 9.53 -4.41 26.34
C VAL A 7 10.86 -4.73 25.65
N ASP A 8 11.97 -4.25 26.20
CA ASP A 8 13.30 -4.42 25.61
C ASP A 8 13.73 -5.91 25.57
N PHE A 9 14.31 -6.35 24.45
CA PHE A 9 14.62 -7.77 24.20
C PHE A 9 15.72 -8.28 25.13
N ASP A 10 16.70 -7.43 25.43
CA ASP A 10 17.88 -7.73 26.23
C ASP A 10 17.73 -7.35 27.70
N SER A 11 16.53 -6.95 28.15
CA SER A 11 16.29 -6.70 29.58
C SER A 11 16.63 -7.98 30.36
N PRO A 12 17.63 -7.95 31.26
CA PRO A 12 17.91 -9.09 32.12
C PRO A 12 16.65 -9.34 32.95
N SER A 13 16.20 -10.60 33.04
CA SER A 13 15.09 -10.96 33.92
C SER A 13 15.43 -10.42 35.30
N THR A 14 14.66 -9.44 35.78
CA THR A 14 14.90 -8.83 37.09
C THR A 14 14.88 -9.97 38.09
N LYS A 15 16.05 -10.28 38.68
CA LYS A 15 16.22 -11.37 39.65
C LYS A 15 15.51 -10.95 40.95
N GLY A 16 14.20 -11.06 40.98
CA GLY A 16 13.34 -10.84 42.15
C GLY A 16 12.27 -11.93 42.15
N GLY A 17 12.37 -12.84 43.12
CA GLY A 17 11.76 -14.18 43.11
C GLY A 17 10.23 -14.25 43.05
N LEU A 18 9.82 -15.36 42.45
CA LEU A 18 8.49 -15.95 42.28
C LEU A 18 7.57 -15.30 41.23
N ASP A 19 7.35 -16.08 40.17
CA ASP A 19 6.34 -15.94 39.09
C ASP A 19 6.53 -14.89 37.99
N LEU A 20 7.39 -13.87 38.19
CA LEU A 20 7.70 -12.90 37.12
C LEU A 20 8.47 -13.52 35.94
N SER A 21 9.36 -14.48 36.20
CA SER A 21 10.18 -15.10 35.15
C SER A 21 9.36 -15.92 34.15
N LYS A 22 8.28 -16.57 34.61
CA LYS A 22 7.39 -17.35 33.75
C LYS A 22 6.59 -16.43 32.83
N ARG A 23 5.96 -15.40 33.40
CA ARG A 23 5.24 -14.36 32.65
C ARG A 23 6.12 -13.69 31.60
N ASP A 24 7.36 -13.36 31.94
CA ASP A 24 8.31 -12.76 30.99
C ASP A 24 8.64 -13.69 29.82
N VAL A 25 8.85 -14.99 30.08
CA VAL A 25 9.12 -15.98 29.03
C VAL A 25 7.93 -16.14 28.10
N ASP A 26 6.72 -16.19 28.66
CA ASP A 26 5.49 -16.38 27.92
C ASP A 26 5.15 -15.15 27.07
N PHE A 27 5.36 -13.96 27.64
CA PHE A 27 5.26 -12.69 26.94
C PHE A 27 6.23 -12.58 25.76
N ARG A 28 7.51 -12.92 25.99
CA ARG A 28 8.54 -12.94 24.94
C ARG A 28 8.15 -13.90 23.82
N SER A 29 7.67 -15.09 24.17
CA SER A 29 7.21 -16.06 23.20
C SER A 29 6.04 -15.53 22.37
N MET A 30 5.13 -14.77 22.97
CA MET A 30 3.96 -14.22 22.29
C MET A 30 4.35 -13.11 21.31
N ARG A 31 5.26 -12.23 21.75
CA ARG A 31 5.90 -11.22 20.89
C ARG A 31 6.63 -11.83 19.70
N ASP A 32 7.29 -12.97 19.88
CA ASP A 32 7.96 -13.70 18.78
C ASP A 32 6.96 -14.19 17.74
N SER A 33 5.81 -14.74 18.17
CA SER A 33 4.72 -15.12 17.28
C SER A 33 4.19 -13.95 16.47
N PHE A 34 3.93 -12.80 17.10
CA PHE A 34 3.44 -11.62 16.38
C PHE A 34 4.47 -11.05 15.43
N TYR A 35 5.75 -11.11 15.78
CA TYR A 35 6.81 -10.69 14.87
C TYR A 35 6.86 -11.57 13.62
N ILE A 36 6.80 -12.89 13.79
CA ILE A 36 6.73 -13.84 12.66
C ILE A 36 5.47 -13.60 11.83
N LEU A 37 4.32 -13.36 12.47
CA LEU A 37 3.07 -13.06 11.78
C LEU A 37 3.18 -11.80 10.90
N VAL A 38 3.84 -10.75 11.37
CA VAL A 38 4.10 -9.53 10.56
C VAL A 38 4.97 -9.87 9.34
N THR A 39 5.96 -10.75 9.47
CA THR A 39 6.78 -11.20 8.34
C THR A 39 5.98 -12.09 7.38
N MET A 40 5.18 -13.03 7.89
CA MET A 40 4.28 -13.86 7.09
C MET A 40 3.29 -13.02 6.27
N ASN A 41 2.88 -11.86 6.77
CA ASN A 41 1.99 -10.94 6.07
C ASN A 41 2.52 -10.47 4.70
N GLN A 42 3.83 -10.55 4.49
CA GLN A 42 4.51 -10.10 3.27
C GLN A 42 4.39 -11.09 2.12
N TYR A 43 3.82 -12.27 2.36
CA TYR A 43 3.77 -13.35 1.39
C TYR A 43 2.33 -13.72 1.04
N SER A 44 2.13 -14.09 -0.22
CA SER A 44 0.89 -14.68 -0.69
C SER A 44 0.81 -16.15 -0.25
N ILE A 45 -0.36 -16.58 0.20
CA ILE A 45 -0.62 -17.99 0.49
C ILE A 45 -1.05 -18.70 -0.80
N LYS A 46 -0.67 -19.97 -0.93
CA LYS A 46 -1.23 -20.86 -1.95
C LYS A 46 -2.73 -21.05 -1.74
N THR A 47 -3.56 -20.32 -2.49
CA THR A 47 -5.02 -20.39 -2.42
C THR A 47 -5.55 -21.58 -3.23
N THR A 48 -5.30 -22.80 -2.77
CA THR A 48 -6.16 -23.92 -3.19
C THR A 48 -7.51 -23.77 -2.49
N HIS A 49 -8.56 -23.54 -3.29
CA HIS A 49 -9.93 -23.13 -2.87
C HIS A 49 -10.58 -23.93 -1.72
N THR A 50 -10.05 -25.10 -1.34
CA THR A 50 -10.67 -26.01 -0.36
C THR A 50 -10.05 -26.01 1.05
N SER A 51 -9.03 -25.19 1.34
CA SER A 51 -8.27 -25.29 2.62
C SER A 51 -8.06 -23.99 3.41
N LYS A 52 -8.81 -22.92 3.15
CA LYS A 52 -8.58 -21.60 3.79
C LYS A 52 -8.68 -21.65 5.32
N ALA A 53 -9.68 -22.35 5.86
CA ALA A 53 -9.90 -22.46 7.31
C ALA A 53 -8.84 -23.34 7.99
N GLU A 54 -8.40 -24.40 7.32
CA GLU A 54 -7.40 -25.35 7.80
C GLU A 54 -5.99 -24.78 7.71
N ALA A 55 -5.67 -24.04 6.63
CA ALA A 55 -4.45 -23.26 6.49
C ALA A 55 -4.34 -22.22 7.62
N HIS A 56 -5.43 -21.52 7.91
CA HIS A 56 -5.49 -20.58 9.02
C HIS A 56 -5.30 -21.27 10.38
N GLY A 57 -5.97 -22.40 10.60
CA GLY A 57 -5.80 -23.22 11.81
C GLY A 57 -4.37 -23.73 11.98
N LEU A 58 -3.71 -24.16 10.90
CA LEU A 58 -2.31 -24.59 10.92
C LEU A 58 -1.39 -23.44 11.33
N LEU A 59 -1.58 -22.25 10.76
CA LEU A 59 -0.82 -21.05 11.12
C LEU A 59 -1.02 -20.67 12.59
N ARG A 60 -2.25 -20.76 13.11
CA ARG A 60 -2.53 -20.52 14.53
C ARG A 60 -1.81 -21.49 15.44
N ILE A 61 -1.83 -22.78 15.10
CA ILE A 61 -1.06 -23.79 15.85
C ILE A 61 0.43 -23.45 15.76
N ALA A 62 0.94 -23.11 14.57
CA ALA A 62 2.35 -22.76 14.38
C ALA A 62 2.78 -21.55 15.23
N LEU A 63 1.94 -20.52 15.26
CA LEU A 63 2.24 -19.26 15.92
C LEU A 63 1.97 -19.28 17.41
N PHE A 64 0.90 -19.91 17.89
CA PHE A 64 0.42 -19.73 19.26
C PHE A 64 0.56 -20.96 20.15
N SER A 65 0.79 -22.16 19.60
CA SER A 65 0.99 -23.35 20.43
C SER A 65 2.33 -23.35 21.16
N LYS A 66 2.39 -24.07 22.29
CA LYS A 66 3.56 -24.18 23.17
C LYS A 66 4.09 -25.61 23.23
N ASP A 67 3.18 -26.58 23.32
CA ASP A 67 3.50 -27.96 23.73
C ASP A 67 3.75 -28.93 22.56
N LEU A 68 3.60 -28.46 21.31
CA LEU A 68 3.86 -29.29 20.15
C LEU A 68 5.36 -29.60 20.04
N LYS A 69 5.72 -30.87 20.26
CA LYS A 69 7.06 -31.39 19.98
C LYS A 69 7.22 -31.62 18.48
N LEU A 70 8.32 -31.11 17.92
CA LEU A 70 8.56 -31.17 16.49
C LEU A 70 9.23 -32.50 16.10
N ILE A 71 8.79 -33.12 15.01
CA ILE A 71 9.39 -34.39 14.55
C ILE A 71 10.79 -34.16 14.00
N GLY A 72 11.71 -35.07 14.37
CA GLY A 72 13.09 -35.05 13.87
C GLY A 72 13.97 -34.01 14.57
N THR A 73 13.46 -33.33 15.59
CA THR A 73 14.20 -32.39 16.43
C THR A 73 13.83 -32.60 17.88
N ASP A 74 14.78 -32.47 18.80
CA ASP A 74 14.47 -32.50 20.25
C ASP A 74 13.84 -31.18 20.75
N LYS A 75 13.64 -30.22 19.84
CA LYS A 75 13.14 -28.88 20.12
C LYS A 75 11.62 -28.83 20.19
N THR A 76 11.11 -27.95 21.04
CA THR A 76 9.68 -27.57 21.06
C THR A 76 9.38 -26.53 19.98
N ILE A 77 8.11 -26.43 19.58
CA ILE A 77 7.67 -25.38 18.65
C ILE A 77 8.03 -23.97 19.14
N ARG A 78 8.00 -23.75 20.46
CA ARG A 78 8.37 -22.49 21.08
C ARG A 78 9.84 -22.12 20.81
N GLU A 79 10.76 -23.07 20.94
CA GLU A 79 12.19 -22.84 20.72
C GLU A 79 12.49 -22.55 19.26
N THR A 80 11.91 -23.31 18.33
CA THR A 80 12.04 -23.08 16.89
C THR A 80 11.46 -21.73 16.49
N ARG A 81 10.29 -21.36 17.05
CA ARG A 81 9.68 -20.04 16.85
C ARG A 81 10.58 -18.91 17.34
N GLN A 82 11.18 -19.07 18.52
CA GLN A 82 12.10 -18.09 19.07
C GLN A 82 13.36 -17.95 18.21
N GLU A 83 13.91 -19.06 17.72
CA GLU A 83 15.06 -19.08 16.81
C GLU A 83 14.75 -18.36 15.49
N LEU A 84 13.61 -18.69 14.87
CA LEU A 84 13.10 -18.03 13.66
C LEU A 84 12.90 -16.53 13.88
N ALA A 85 12.22 -16.13 14.96
CA ALA A 85 12.00 -14.72 15.28
C ALA A 85 13.32 -13.96 15.51
N ARG A 86 14.30 -14.56 16.20
CA ARG A 86 15.64 -13.97 16.37
C ARG A 86 16.33 -13.77 15.02
N MET A 87 16.30 -14.77 14.15
CA MET A 87 16.88 -14.69 12.80
C MET A 87 16.23 -13.56 11.99
N LEU A 88 14.90 -13.54 11.90
CA LEU A 88 14.15 -12.52 11.16
C LEU A 88 14.38 -11.09 11.69
N ARG A 89 14.55 -10.91 13.01
CA ARG A 89 14.90 -9.59 13.60
C ARG A 89 16.31 -9.14 13.24
N ARG A 90 17.29 -10.04 13.25
CA ARG A 90 18.67 -9.71 12.85
C ARG A 90 18.73 -9.25 11.41
N HIS A 91 17.98 -9.90 10.51
CA HIS A 91 17.88 -9.47 9.11
C HIS A 91 17.28 -8.07 8.99
N ARG A 92 16.17 -7.79 9.67
CA ARG A 92 15.52 -6.47 9.61
C ARG A 92 16.39 -5.34 10.15
N ARG A 93 17.09 -5.56 11.28
CA ARG A 93 17.95 -4.52 11.91
C ARG A 93 19.08 -4.08 10.98
N ARG A 94 19.66 -5.00 10.20
CA ARG A 94 20.73 -4.69 9.25
C ARG A 94 20.27 -3.77 8.12
N ASN A 95 19.00 -3.84 7.73
CA ASN A 95 18.45 -3.09 6.60
C ASN A 95 17.80 -1.77 7.01
N ALA A 96 17.07 -1.74 8.14
CA ALA A 96 16.29 -0.57 8.51
C ALA A 96 17.16 0.62 8.96
N VAL A 97 18.24 0.38 9.70
CA VAL A 97 19.05 1.45 10.31
C VAL A 97 19.66 2.40 9.28
N PRO A 98 20.36 1.94 8.22
CA PRO A 98 20.92 2.84 7.21
C PRO A 98 19.85 3.70 6.51
N VAL A 99 18.66 3.15 6.34
CA VAL A 99 17.54 3.78 5.62
C VAL A 99 16.96 4.92 6.43
N PHE A 100 16.75 4.71 7.73
CA PHE A 100 16.31 5.77 8.64
C PHE A 100 17.34 6.91 8.72
N ILE A 101 18.64 6.61 8.75
CA ILE A 101 19.69 7.64 8.76
C ILE A 101 19.65 8.46 7.46
N SER A 102 19.60 7.79 6.31
CA SER A 102 19.50 8.47 5.01
C SER A 102 18.21 9.29 4.86
N THR A 103 17.09 8.81 5.43
CA THR A 103 15.82 9.55 5.49
C THR A 103 15.94 10.84 6.26
N LEU A 104 16.47 10.73 7.49
CA LEU A 104 16.58 11.86 8.40
C LEU A 104 17.45 12.94 7.76
N TRP A 105 18.55 12.52 7.11
CA TRP A 105 19.41 13.41 6.35
C TRP A 105 18.69 14.06 5.16
N PHE A 106 17.89 13.29 4.41
CA PHE A 106 17.10 13.82 3.31
C PHE A 106 16.08 14.86 3.78
N LEU A 107 15.31 14.57 4.83
CA LEU A 107 14.31 15.50 5.39
C LEU A 107 14.97 16.78 5.91
N PHE A 108 16.12 16.65 6.55
CA PHE A 108 16.92 17.78 7.00
C PHE A 108 17.39 18.65 5.82
N SER A 109 17.92 18.02 4.76
CA SER A 109 18.32 18.70 3.53
C SER A 109 17.14 19.40 2.84
N LEU A 110 15.98 18.73 2.78
CA LEU A 110 14.75 19.27 2.21
C LEU A 110 14.27 20.51 2.98
N ALA A 111 14.26 20.46 4.32
CA ALA A 111 13.88 21.59 5.15
C ALA A 111 14.78 22.82 4.92
N ILE A 112 16.10 22.62 4.86
CA ILE A 112 17.06 23.69 4.54
C ILE A 112 16.82 24.25 3.14
N SER A 113 16.59 23.38 2.16
CA SER A 113 16.33 23.78 0.77
C SER A 113 15.06 24.63 0.66
N ILE A 114 14.02 24.27 1.40
CA ILE A 114 12.77 25.03 1.48
C ILE A 114 13.04 26.42 2.11
N GLN A 115 13.75 26.48 3.25
CA GLN A 115 14.08 27.75 3.89
C GLN A 115 14.89 28.67 2.97
N ALA A 116 15.92 28.13 2.31
CA ALA A 116 16.74 28.89 1.37
C ALA A 116 15.95 29.37 0.14
N ALA A 117 14.95 28.61 -0.31
CA ALA A 117 14.05 29.03 -1.38
C ALA A 117 13.16 30.21 -0.93
N PHE A 118 12.68 30.20 0.33
CA PHE A 118 11.89 31.30 0.89
C PHE A 118 12.69 32.60 1.09
N GLU A 119 13.99 32.52 1.37
CA GLU A 119 14.84 33.72 1.45
C GLU A 119 15.01 34.42 0.09
N LYS A 120 14.75 33.71 -1.02
CA LYS A 120 14.81 34.24 -2.39
C LYS A 120 13.43 34.40 -3.03
N LEU A 121 12.36 34.37 -2.24
CA LEU A 121 10.99 34.51 -2.76
C LEU A 121 10.81 35.90 -3.39
N GLY A 122 10.81 35.94 -4.72
CA GLY A 122 10.81 37.16 -5.53
C GLY A 122 11.23 36.88 -6.97
N ASP A 123 12.03 35.84 -7.19
CA ASP A 123 12.31 35.31 -8.53
C ASP A 123 11.36 34.15 -8.88
N ASN A 124 10.69 34.26 -10.03
CA ASN A 124 9.75 33.25 -10.54
C ASN A 124 10.42 31.88 -10.65
N SER A 125 11.70 31.84 -11.02
CA SER A 125 12.46 30.61 -11.19
C SER A 125 12.47 29.76 -9.91
N THR A 126 12.75 30.39 -8.77
CA THR A 126 12.99 29.72 -7.49
C THR A 126 11.71 29.08 -6.95
N ALA A 127 10.59 29.80 -7.03
CA ALA A 127 9.35 29.30 -6.51
C ALA A 127 8.75 28.19 -7.39
N HIS A 128 9.12 28.13 -8.68
CA HIS A 128 8.77 27.01 -9.54
C HIS A 128 9.60 25.74 -9.23
N GLU A 129 10.89 25.88 -8.97
CA GLU A 129 11.73 24.76 -8.50
C GLU A 129 11.23 24.22 -7.16
N LEU A 130 10.81 25.10 -6.25
CA LEU A 130 10.20 24.72 -4.99
C LEU A 130 8.90 23.90 -5.19
N ALA A 131 8.01 24.34 -6.08
CA ALA A 131 6.76 23.61 -6.36
C ALA A 131 7.03 22.20 -6.89
N MET A 132 8.02 22.03 -7.78
CA MET A 132 8.44 20.72 -8.26
C MET A 132 9.03 19.86 -7.13
N GLY A 133 9.90 20.43 -6.30
CA GLY A 133 10.46 19.72 -5.14
C GLY A 133 9.39 19.23 -4.17
N LEU A 134 8.37 20.05 -3.89
CA LEU A 134 7.21 19.66 -3.09
C LEU A 134 6.39 18.56 -3.76
N MET A 135 6.19 18.65 -5.08
CA MET A 135 5.48 17.64 -5.86
C MET A 135 6.15 16.27 -5.77
N LEU A 136 7.48 16.20 -5.82
CA LEU A 136 8.23 14.95 -5.81
C LEU A 136 8.61 14.45 -4.40
N SER A 137 8.31 15.23 -3.36
CA SER A 137 8.72 14.91 -1.97
C SER A 137 8.15 13.59 -1.43
N TRP A 138 7.07 13.07 -2.02
CA TRP A 138 6.50 11.76 -1.67
C TRP A 138 7.29 10.57 -2.22
N LEU A 139 8.11 10.73 -3.27
CA LEU A 139 8.89 9.63 -3.85
C LEU A 139 9.92 9.05 -2.84
N PRO A 140 10.73 9.88 -2.15
CA PRO A 140 11.56 9.41 -1.04
C PRO A 140 10.74 8.68 0.01
N ILE A 141 9.58 9.21 0.43
CA ILE A 141 8.72 8.56 1.42
C ILE A 141 8.32 7.16 0.96
N LEU A 142 7.96 6.97 -0.32
CA LEU A 142 7.65 5.65 -0.85
C LEU A 142 8.85 4.71 -0.90
N ILE A 143 10.02 5.20 -1.29
CA ILE A 143 11.26 4.40 -1.28
C ILE A 143 11.50 3.90 0.15
N LEU A 144 11.31 4.76 1.14
CA LEU A 144 11.52 4.42 2.55
C LEU A 144 10.50 3.43 3.08
N CYS A 145 9.21 3.66 2.81
CA CYS A 145 8.16 2.69 3.12
C CYS A 145 8.45 1.35 2.46
N GLY A 146 8.91 1.37 1.20
CA GLY A 146 9.32 0.18 0.45
C GLY A 146 10.48 -0.55 1.11
N ILE A 147 11.53 0.14 1.53
CA ILE A 147 12.68 -0.52 2.17
C ILE A 147 12.32 -1.03 3.57
N VAL A 148 11.53 -0.29 4.34
CA VAL A 148 11.04 -0.73 5.65
C VAL A 148 10.15 -1.98 5.50
N ASP A 149 9.40 -2.06 4.39
CA ASP A 149 8.60 -3.22 4.03
C ASP A 149 9.44 -4.41 3.50
N CYS A 150 10.52 -4.17 2.76
CA CYS A 150 11.50 -5.20 2.42
C CYS A 150 12.31 -5.62 3.66
N GLY A 151 11.71 -6.41 4.55
CA GLY A 151 12.28 -6.85 5.82
C GLY A 151 13.61 -7.62 5.70
N SER A 152 14.00 -8.06 4.50
CA SER A 152 15.33 -8.63 4.21
C SER A 152 15.79 -8.35 2.78
N VAL A 153 17.09 -8.61 2.55
CA VAL A 153 17.74 -8.57 1.22
C VAL A 153 17.28 -9.75 0.34
N SER A 154 16.84 -10.86 0.95
CA SER A 154 16.44 -12.10 0.29
C SER A 154 15.02 -12.51 0.72
N ALA A 155 14.01 -11.98 0.04
CA ALA A 155 12.61 -12.32 0.32
C ALA A 155 12.33 -13.82 0.14
N SER A 156 13.03 -14.48 -0.80
CA SER A 156 12.95 -15.93 -1.04
C SER A 156 13.50 -16.76 0.11
N GLU A 157 14.68 -16.42 0.65
CA GLU A 157 15.27 -17.16 1.78
C GLU A 157 14.37 -17.10 3.01
N MET A 158 13.84 -15.91 3.34
CA MET A 158 12.88 -15.78 4.44
C MET A 158 11.60 -16.58 4.21
N ARG A 159 11.10 -16.61 2.97
CA ARG A 159 9.93 -17.42 2.59
C ARG A 159 10.23 -18.89 2.82
N ASP A 160 11.39 -19.36 2.40
CA ASP A 160 11.79 -20.77 2.47
C ASP A 160 11.98 -21.19 3.93
N GLU A 161 12.53 -20.32 4.79
CA GLU A 161 12.63 -20.55 6.25
C GLU A 161 11.25 -20.59 6.93
N ILE A 162 10.35 -19.68 6.55
CA ILE A 162 8.97 -19.68 7.07
C ILE A 162 8.20 -20.92 6.60
N ASN A 163 8.34 -21.30 5.33
CA ASN A 163 7.74 -22.51 4.77
C ASN A 163 8.30 -23.76 5.45
N SER A 164 9.62 -23.83 5.66
CA SER A 164 10.27 -24.91 6.41
C SER A 164 9.70 -25.05 7.81
N PHE A 165 9.48 -23.93 8.51
CA PHE A 165 8.82 -23.92 9.82
C PHE A 165 7.37 -24.44 9.76
N VAL A 166 6.56 -23.95 8.83
CA VAL A 166 5.17 -24.41 8.65
C VAL A 166 5.11 -25.89 8.26
N ASP A 167 6.00 -26.35 7.40
CA ASP A 167 6.13 -27.74 6.97
C ASP A 167 6.55 -28.65 8.12
N LEU A 168 7.44 -28.19 9.00
CA LEU A 168 7.84 -28.92 10.20
C LEU A 168 6.66 -29.10 11.16
N VAL A 169 5.85 -28.06 11.37
CA VAL A 169 4.61 -28.13 12.18
C VAL A 169 3.60 -29.06 11.52
N SER A 170 3.38 -28.93 10.21
CA SER A 170 2.48 -29.78 9.42
C SER A 170 2.86 -31.26 9.52
N ARG A 171 4.14 -31.60 9.35
CA ARG A 171 4.65 -32.97 9.53
C ARG A 171 4.46 -33.46 10.97
N SER A 172 4.69 -32.59 11.95
CA SER A 172 4.54 -32.91 13.38
C SER A 172 3.10 -33.27 13.75
N LEU A 173 2.13 -32.53 13.22
CA LEU A 173 0.70 -32.81 13.43
C LEU A 173 0.23 -34.08 12.70
N ARG A 174 0.90 -34.51 11.62
CA ARG A 174 0.56 -35.76 10.92
C ARG A 174 0.93 -37.01 11.71
N ASN A 175 1.94 -36.94 12.57
CA ASN A 175 2.32 -38.10 13.37
C ASN A 175 1.27 -38.33 14.47
N PRO A 176 0.60 -39.49 14.50
CA PRO A 176 -0.48 -39.76 15.44
C PRO A 176 -0.03 -39.70 16.90
N LEU A 177 1.21 -40.06 17.20
CA LEU A 177 1.75 -40.03 18.57
C LEU A 177 1.98 -38.60 19.04
N THR A 178 2.61 -37.77 18.21
CA THR A 178 2.83 -36.35 18.51
C THR A 178 1.51 -35.60 18.61
N ARG A 179 0.59 -35.85 17.66
CA ARG A 179 -0.76 -35.26 17.67
C ARG A 179 -1.53 -35.66 18.91
N ARG A 180 -1.50 -36.94 19.32
CA ARG A 180 -2.17 -37.40 20.53
C ARG A 180 -1.60 -36.73 21.77
N ARG A 181 -0.28 -36.69 21.94
CA ARG A 181 0.37 -35.97 23.05
C ARG A 181 0.02 -34.49 23.09
N PHE A 182 -0.06 -33.85 21.92
CA PHE A 182 -0.49 -32.47 21.79
C PHE A 182 -1.96 -32.27 22.15
N LEU A 183 -2.84 -33.22 21.83
CA LEU A 183 -4.24 -33.16 22.25
C LEU A 183 -4.39 -33.43 23.75
N ASP A 184 -3.66 -34.40 24.27
CA ASP A 184 -3.71 -34.78 25.68
C ASP A 184 -3.35 -33.60 26.61
N SER A 185 -2.49 -32.65 26.16
CA SER A 185 -2.20 -31.43 26.94
C SER A 185 -3.42 -30.52 27.11
N PHE A 186 -4.44 -30.61 26.25
CA PHE A 186 -5.67 -29.82 26.34
C PHE A 186 -6.86 -30.59 26.89
N SER A 187 -6.67 -31.83 27.33
CA SER A 187 -7.75 -32.74 27.76
C SER A 187 -8.63 -32.21 28.90
N HIS A 188 -8.13 -31.26 29.68
CA HIS A 188 -8.82 -30.69 30.84
C HIS A 188 -9.73 -29.49 30.50
N TRP A 189 -9.70 -28.99 29.26
CA TRP A 189 -10.47 -27.82 28.84
C TRP A 189 -11.85 -28.20 28.29
N PRO A 190 -12.90 -27.39 28.51
CA PRO A 190 -14.25 -27.70 28.05
C PRO A 190 -14.37 -27.70 26.52
N GLU A 191 -13.55 -26.92 25.81
CA GLU A 191 -13.52 -26.88 24.34
C GLU A 191 -12.67 -27.98 23.70
N PHE A 192 -12.18 -28.96 24.48
CA PHE A 192 -11.26 -29.99 24.02
C PHE A 192 -11.76 -30.75 22.78
N GLU A 193 -13.03 -31.19 22.77
CA GLU A 193 -13.57 -31.95 21.63
C GLU A 193 -13.62 -31.09 20.35
N THR A 194 -13.93 -29.80 20.47
CA THR A 194 -13.90 -28.87 19.32
C THR A 194 -12.47 -28.69 18.81
N MET A 195 -11.50 -28.55 19.71
CA MET A 195 -10.09 -28.46 19.34
C MET A 195 -9.60 -29.73 18.64
N LYS A 196 -9.95 -30.89 19.19
CA LYS A 196 -9.60 -32.21 18.67
C LYS A 196 -10.14 -32.43 17.26
N ASP A 197 -11.40 -32.13 17.02
CA ASP A 197 -12.00 -32.22 15.69
C ASP A 197 -11.29 -31.29 14.70
N ARG A 198 -11.00 -30.06 15.11
CA ARG A 198 -10.30 -29.08 14.28
C ARG A 198 -8.87 -29.53 13.96
N VAL A 199 -8.11 -29.97 14.95
CA VAL A 199 -6.73 -30.48 14.78
C VAL A 199 -6.71 -31.72 13.89
N ASN A 200 -7.68 -32.63 14.04
CA ASN A 200 -7.82 -33.79 13.17
C ASN A 200 -8.15 -33.39 11.73
N LYS A 201 -9.03 -32.40 11.53
CA LYS A 201 -9.35 -31.84 10.21
C LYS A 201 -8.13 -31.17 9.56
N ILE A 202 -7.38 -30.36 10.31
CA ILE A 202 -6.14 -29.74 9.83
C ILE A 202 -5.13 -30.83 9.46
N SER A 203 -4.96 -31.84 10.31
CA SER A 203 -4.01 -32.93 10.08
C SER A 203 -4.37 -33.79 8.85
N SER A 204 -5.64 -33.96 8.51
CA SER A 204 -6.03 -34.73 7.33
C SER A 204 -5.76 -33.95 6.04
N GLN A 205 -5.91 -32.63 6.08
CA GLN A 205 -5.65 -31.74 4.94
C GLN A 205 -4.20 -31.26 4.82
N SER A 206 -3.37 -31.47 5.83
CA SER A 206 -2.03 -30.87 5.89
C SER A 206 -1.10 -31.30 4.76
N HIS A 207 -1.33 -32.46 4.12
CA HIS A 207 -0.59 -32.89 2.94
C HIS A 207 -0.75 -31.94 1.74
N LYS A 208 -1.90 -31.25 1.62
CA LYS A 208 -2.16 -30.26 0.56
C LYS A 208 -1.47 -28.92 0.84
N LEU A 209 -1.13 -28.67 2.11
CA LEU A 209 -0.52 -27.45 2.59
C LEU A 209 1.02 -27.50 2.62
N GLN A 210 1.62 -28.67 2.33
CA GLN A 210 3.06 -28.87 2.38
C GLN A 210 3.78 -28.37 1.14
N GLY A 211 5.01 -27.88 1.33
CA GLY A 211 5.99 -27.69 0.27
C GLY A 211 5.71 -26.53 -0.69
N ASP A 212 5.01 -25.49 -0.20
CA ASP A 212 4.93 -24.11 -0.74
C ASP A 212 3.72 -23.40 -0.12
N PHE A 213 3.66 -23.35 1.22
CA PHE A 213 2.52 -22.70 1.90
C PHE A 213 2.42 -21.22 1.48
N PHE A 214 3.56 -20.53 1.53
CA PHE A 214 3.75 -19.20 0.98
C PHE A 214 4.42 -19.30 -0.38
N THR A 215 3.83 -18.69 -1.41
CA THR A 215 4.25 -18.85 -2.81
C THR A 215 5.13 -17.71 -3.29
N SER A 216 4.63 -16.48 -3.26
CA SER A 216 5.33 -15.30 -3.76
C SER A 216 5.40 -14.20 -2.70
N PHE A 217 6.45 -13.38 -2.80
CA PHE A 217 6.54 -12.16 -2.03
C PHE A 217 5.56 -11.12 -2.61
N ALA A 218 4.60 -10.70 -1.80
CA ALA A 218 3.61 -9.69 -2.14
C ALA A 218 3.95 -8.31 -1.56
N GLY A 219 4.80 -8.25 -0.51
CA GLY A 219 5.06 -7.05 0.27
C GLY A 219 3.82 -6.55 1.03
N GLN A 220 4.01 -5.64 2.00
CA GLN A 220 2.89 -4.94 2.65
C GLN A 220 2.44 -3.79 1.75
N GLY A 221 1.44 -4.06 0.91
CA GLY A 221 0.80 -3.06 0.07
C GLY A 221 1.42 -2.87 -1.32
N ARG A 222 2.28 -3.79 -1.79
CA ARG A 222 2.82 -3.73 -3.17
C ARG A 222 1.97 -4.48 -4.18
N VAL A 223 1.33 -5.56 -3.75
CA VAL A 223 0.35 -6.27 -4.56
C VAL A 223 -1.02 -5.70 -4.25
N ARG A 224 -1.68 -5.21 -5.31
CA ARG A 224 -3.03 -4.69 -5.27
C ARG A 224 -3.99 -5.75 -4.70
N TRP A 225 -4.84 -5.33 -3.76
CA TRP A 225 -5.80 -6.17 -3.03
C TRP A 225 -5.21 -7.32 -2.20
N HIS A 226 -3.91 -7.30 -1.89
CA HIS A 226 -3.31 -8.26 -0.96
C HIS A 226 -3.70 -7.95 0.49
N TYR A 227 -4.40 -8.87 1.14
CA TYR A 227 -4.83 -8.73 2.53
C TYR A 227 -3.81 -9.25 3.55
N GLY A 228 -2.86 -10.06 3.09
CA GLY A 228 -1.91 -10.78 3.95
C GLY A 228 -2.59 -11.66 5.02
N VAL A 229 -1.78 -12.38 5.80
CA VAL A 229 -2.25 -13.29 6.85
C VAL A 229 -2.49 -12.60 8.18
N ALA A 230 -1.75 -11.53 8.47
CA ALA A 230 -1.72 -10.95 9.80
C ALA A 230 -3.04 -10.32 10.18
N HIS A 231 -3.66 -9.60 9.26
CA HIS A 231 -4.88 -8.85 9.55
C HIS A 231 -6.05 -9.78 9.95
N PRO A 232 -6.36 -10.85 9.18
CA PRO A 232 -7.39 -11.82 9.57
C PRO A 232 -7.11 -12.49 10.92
N VAL A 233 -5.87 -12.95 11.12
CA VAL A 233 -5.44 -13.60 12.36
C VAL A 233 -5.63 -12.64 13.54
N LEU A 234 -5.15 -11.39 13.45
CA LEU A 234 -5.20 -10.42 14.53
C LEU A 234 -6.61 -9.99 14.89
N SER A 235 -7.47 -9.74 13.89
CA SER A 235 -8.83 -9.30 14.17
C SER A 235 -9.68 -10.45 14.74
N GLU A 236 -9.46 -11.69 14.33
CA GLU A 236 -10.11 -12.81 14.99
C GLU A 236 -9.60 -13.03 16.42
N ILE A 237 -8.28 -12.88 16.66
CA ILE A 237 -7.71 -12.92 18.02
C ILE A 237 -8.35 -11.85 18.91
N GLU A 238 -8.54 -10.66 18.34
CA GLU A 238 -9.20 -9.57 19.05
C GLU A 238 -10.64 -9.95 19.41
N ASN A 239 -11.41 -10.44 18.45
CA ASN A 239 -12.80 -10.82 18.66
C ASN A 239 -12.98 -12.05 19.56
N CYS A 240 -12.03 -13.00 19.57
CA CYS A 240 -12.19 -14.26 20.30
C CYS A 240 -11.70 -14.21 21.75
N HIS A 241 -10.76 -13.31 22.09
CA HIS A 241 -10.18 -13.27 23.43
C HIS A 241 -9.92 -11.85 23.94
N ILE A 242 -9.28 -10.99 23.14
CA ILE A 242 -8.82 -9.68 23.64
C ILE A 242 -9.96 -8.71 23.92
N ALA A 243 -11.02 -8.70 23.12
CA ALA A 243 -12.16 -7.79 23.29
C ALA A 243 -12.88 -8.03 24.62
N GLU A 244 -12.94 -9.28 25.08
CA GLU A 244 -13.56 -9.65 26.35
C GLU A 244 -12.64 -9.37 27.56
N HIS A 245 -11.35 -9.69 27.43
CA HIS A 245 -10.41 -9.60 28.55
C HIS A 245 -9.74 -8.21 28.69
N GLY A 246 -9.72 -7.40 27.64
CA GLY A 246 -9.15 -6.05 27.65
C GLY A 246 -7.63 -6.01 27.82
N ARG A 247 -7.13 -5.04 28.63
CA ARG A 247 -5.70 -4.95 28.98
C ARG A 247 -5.32 -6.14 29.85
N ASN A 248 -4.08 -6.61 29.76
CA ASN A 248 -3.61 -7.82 30.44
C ASN A 248 -4.37 -9.10 30.05
N TRP A 249 -4.86 -9.21 28.81
CA TRP A 249 -5.48 -10.42 28.27
C TRP A 249 -4.60 -11.70 28.33
N LEU A 250 -3.29 -11.54 28.58
CA LEU A 250 -2.32 -12.62 28.80
C LEU A 250 -2.13 -12.97 30.29
N ALA A 251 -3.00 -12.49 31.19
CA ALA A 251 -2.94 -12.83 32.61
C ALA A 251 -3.11 -14.33 32.85
N ASP A 252 -4.03 -14.96 32.11
CA ASP A 252 -4.15 -16.40 31.96
C ASP A 252 -3.61 -16.81 30.58
N GLU A 253 -2.33 -17.19 30.54
CA GLU A 253 -1.64 -17.56 29.31
C GLU A 253 -2.25 -18.81 28.67
N GLU A 254 -2.65 -19.79 29.48
CA GLU A 254 -3.09 -21.08 28.99
C GLU A 254 -4.44 -20.94 28.30
N GLN A 255 -5.38 -20.27 28.98
CA GLN A 255 -6.67 -19.92 28.40
C GLN A 255 -6.48 -19.07 27.13
N ALA A 256 -5.63 -18.04 27.18
CA ALA A 256 -5.37 -17.20 26.02
C ALA A 256 -4.86 -18.03 24.83
N ARG A 257 -3.85 -18.88 25.01
CA ARG A 257 -3.30 -19.70 23.90
C ARG A 257 -4.33 -20.65 23.31
N ILE A 258 -5.18 -21.25 24.12
CA ILE A 258 -6.23 -22.16 23.67
C ILE A 258 -7.25 -21.40 22.82
N SER A 259 -7.72 -20.26 23.31
CA SER A 259 -8.61 -19.36 22.57
C SER A 259 -7.97 -18.87 21.26
N LEU A 260 -6.66 -18.60 21.24
CA LEU A 260 -5.92 -18.19 20.05
C LEU A 260 -5.76 -19.34 19.02
N VAL A 261 -5.54 -20.58 19.49
CA VAL A 261 -5.38 -21.76 18.64
C VAL A 261 -6.73 -22.20 18.05
N LEU A 262 -7.78 -22.20 18.87
CA LEU A 262 -9.15 -22.43 18.42
C LEU A 262 -9.59 -21.31 17.47
N GLY A 263 -9.55 -20.07 17.95
CA GLY A 263 -10.13 -18.90 17.29
C GLY A 263 -11.61 -19.04 16.96
N SER A 264 -12.20 -17.98 16.39
CA SER A 264 -13.63 -17.98 16.09
C SER A 264 -13.95 -18.87 14.88
N PRO A 265 -15.04 -19.67 14.88
CA PRO A 265 -15.46 -20.47 13.73
C PRO A 265 -16.00 -19.64 12.54
N GLY A 266 -15.84 -18.31 12.54
CA GLY A 266 -16.74 -17.43 11.80
C GLY A 266 -16.19 -16.69 10.58
N ARG A 267 -14.89 -16.43 10.41
CA ARG A 267 -14.44 -15.56 9.31
C ARG A 267 -13.27 -16.19 8.56
N GLY A 268 -13.36 -16.23 7.24
CA GLY A 268 -12.27 -16.70 6.40
C GLY A 268 -11.08 -15.75 6.43
N LEU A 269 -10.02 -16.09 5.70
CA LEU A 269 -8.79 -15.29 5.66
C LEU A 269 -8.91 -13.97 4.87
N PHE A 270 -10.08 -13.66 4.31
CA PHE A 270 -10.28 -12.48 3.47
C PHE A 270 -11.61 -11.81 3.83
N TRP A 271 -11.55 -10.60 4.39
CA TRP A 271 -12.70 -9.72 4.48
C TRP A 271 -12.26 -8.26 4.44
N PHE A 272 -13.16 -7.39 4.01
CA PHE A 272 -12.94 -5.95 4.01
C PHE A 272 -13.07 -5.39 5.44
N ASP A 273 -11.98 -4.86 5.98
CA ASP A 273 -11.98 -4.17 7.27
C ASP A 273 -11.81 -2.66 7.07
N PHE A 274 -12.73 -1.89 7.66
CA PHE A 274 -12.69 -0.44 7.65
C PHE A 274 -11.41 0.13 8.30
N ARG A 275 -10.74 -0.61 9.19
CA ARG A 275 -9.47 -0.16 9.80
C ARG A 275 -8.37 0.07 8.76
N GLN A 276 -8.40 -0.66 7.64
CA GLN A 276 -7.45 -0.44 6.53
C GLN A 276 -7.68 0.91 5.85
N PHE A 277 -8.90 1.48 5.94
CA PHE A 277 -9.21 2.80 5.43
C PHE A 277 -8.35 3.90 6.07
N TRP A 278 -7.94 3.72 7.34
CA TRP A 278 -7.07 4.69 8.01
C TRP A 278 -5.68 4.75 7.38
N GLN A 279 -5.15 3.61 6.95
CA GLN A 279 -3.85 3.53 6.26
C GLN A 279 -3.94 4.15 4.87
N ILE A 280 -5.00 3.84 4.11
CA ILE A 280 -5.26 4.42 2.79
C ILE A 280 -5.45 5.93 2.91
N SER A 281 -6.23 6.39 3.87
CA SER A 281 -6.45 7.82 4.13
C SER A 281 -5.16 8.54 4.49
N SER A 282 -4.31 7.92 5.30
CA SER A 282 -2.99 8.48 5.64
C SER A 282 -2.11 8.62 4.39
N ALA A 283 -2.10 7.62 3.50
CA ALA A 283 -1.36 7.69 2.24
C ALA A 283 -1.89 8.80 1.31
N ILE A 284 -3.23 8.93 1.20
CA ILE A 284 -3.88 10.00 0.44
C ILE A 284 -3.52 11.38 1.03
N LEU A 285 -3.50 11.53 2.36
CA LEU A 285 -3.12 12.78 3.00
C LEU A 285 -1.66 13.13 2.74
N ILE A 286 -0.73 12.17 2.85
CA ILE A 286 0.69 12.42 2.58
C ILE A 286 0.89 12.83 1.12
N VAL A 287 0.49 12.00 0.16
CA VAL A 287 0.69 12.28 -1.27
C VAL A 287 -0.12 13.50 -1.72
N GLY A 288 -1.37 13.59 -1.27
CA GLY A 288 -2.27 14.68 -1.60
C GLY A 288 -1.81 16.02 -1.04
N SER A 289 -1.27 16.07 0.18
CA SER A 289 -0.70 17.31 0.73
C SER A 289 0.52 17.78 -0.06
N CYS A 290 1.40 16.87 -0.49
CA CYS A 290 2.53 17.20 -1.37
C CYS A 290 2.07 17.78 -2.71
N CYS A 291 1.12 17.12 -3.37
CA CYS A 291 0.58 17.55 -4.66
C CYS A 291 -0.19 18.89 -4.55
N LEU A 292 -1.04 19.01 -3.52
CA LEU A 292 -1.82 20.22 -3.28
C LEU A 292 -0.92 21.40 -2.91
N SER A 293 0.15 21.18 -2.13
CA SER A 293 1.12 22.23 -1.81
C SER A 293 1.84 22.72 -3.07
N SER A 294 2.22 21.82 -3.97
CA SER A 294 2.80 22.17 -5.27
C SER A 294 1.84 23.00 -6.13
N PHE A 295 0.56 22.59 -6.16
CA PHE A 295 -0.50 23.34 -6.84
C PHE A 295 -0.67 24.75 -6.24
N ILE A 296 -0.81 24.87 -4.91
CA ILE A 296 -0.99 26.14 -4.20
C ILE A 296 0.20 27.06 -4.50
N VAL A 297 1.43 26.59 -4.32
CA VAL A 297 2.63 27.39 -4.61
C VAL A 297 2.63 27.85 -6.08
N SER A 298 2.27 26.97 -7.02
CA SER A 298 2.22 27.29 -8.46
C SER A 298 1.08 28.22 -8.85
N PHE A 299 -0.01 28.22 -8.10
CA PHE A 299 -1.20 29.05 -8.34
C PHE A 299 -1.00 30.48 -7.81
N PHE A 300 -0.30 30.63 -6.68
CA PHE A 300 -0.02 31.92 -6.04
C PHE A 300 1.34 32.52 -6.38
N THR A 301 2.26 31.77 -7.00
CA THR A 301 3.44 32.38 -7.62
C THR A 301 3.01 33.31 -8.75
N PRO A 302 3.80 34.34 -9.10
CA PRO A 302 3.36 35.52 -9.88
C PRO A 302 2.83 35.28 -11.31
N THR A 303 2.56 34.03 -11.71
CA THR A 303 1.48 33.69 -12.66
C THR A 303 0.18 33.46 -11.90
N VAL A 304 -0.55 34.52 -11.55
CA VAL A 304 -1.83 34.39 -10.83
C VAL A 304 -2.80 33.52 -11.64
N GLY A 305 -3.20 32.37 -11.11
CA GLY A 305 -4.31 31.56 -11.64
C GLY A 305 -3.99 30.16 -12.19
N LEU A 306 -4.93 29.64 -12.98
CA LEU A 306 -4.88 28.33 -13.63
C LEU A 306 -4.06 28.40 -14.95
N GLY A 307 -2.74 28.49 -14.85
CA GLY A 307 -1.83 28.32 -15.99
C GLY A 307 -1.59 26.83 -16.31
N CYS A 308 -0.85 26.50 -17.38
CA CYS A 308 -0.65 25.08 -17.72
C CYS A 308 0.12 24.30 -16.63
N ARG A 309 0.91 24.98 -15.81
CA ARG A 309 1.65 24.35 -14.71
C ARG A 309 0.74 23.97 -13.54
N SER A 310 0.05 24.96 -12.97
CA SER A 310 -0.90 24.71 -11.86
C SER A 310 -2.03 23.78 -12.30
N LEU A 311 -2.54 23.93 -13.53
CA LEU A 311 -3.50 22.98 -14.11
C LEU A 311 -2.92 21.57 -14.27
N GLY A 312 -1.66 21.44 -14.68
CA GLY A 312 -0.97 20.15 -14.79
C GLY A 312 -0.94 19.41 -13.44
N PHE A 313 -0.48 20.08 -12.39
CA PHE A 313 -0.46 19.53 -11.03
C PHE A 313 -1.85 19.14 -10.53
N LEU A 314 -2.84 20.02 -10.74
CA LEU A 314 -4.23 19.75 -10.35
C LEU A 314 -4.82 18.56 -11.11
N THR A 315 -4.59 18.48 -12.43
CA THR A 315 -5.11 17.40 -13.28
C THR A 315 -4.52 16.06 -12.86
N TYR A 316 -3.21 16.01 -12.63
CA TYR A 316 -2.54 14.81 -12.10
C TYR A 316 -3.14 14.39 -10.75
N PHE A 317 -3.28 15.34 -9.81
CA PHE A 317 -3.80 15.07 -8.48
C PHE A 317 -5.25 14.53 -8.52
N LEU A 318 -6.13 15.18 -9.28
CA LEU A 318 -7.53 14.75 -9.43
C LEU A 318 -7.63 13.38 -10.11
N THR A 319 -6.80 13.12 -11.12
CA THR A 319 -6.76 11.82 -11.79
C THR A 319 -6.27 10.72 -10.84
N ALA A 320 -5.23 10.98 -10.05
CA ALA A 320 -4.74 10.06 -9.02
C ALA A 320 -5.81 9.78 -7.95
N LEU A 321 -6.49 10.82 -7.46
CA LEU A 321 -7.56 10.69 -6.47
C LEU A 321 -8.74 9.86 -7.02
N PHE A 322 -9.13 10.12 -8.27
CA PHE A 322 -10.17 9.36 -8.95
C PHE A 322 -9.80 7.88 -9.12
N LEU A 323 -8.53 7.59 -9.47
CA LEU A 323 -8.05 6.20 -9.57
C LEU A 323 -8.12 5.47 -8.24
N VAL A 324 -7.68 6.10 -7.15
CA VAL A 324 -7.78 5.52 -5.80
C VAL A 324 -9.24 5.29 -5.40
N PHE A 325 -10.13 6.23 -5.71
CA PHE A 325 -11.56 6.08 -5.45
C PHE A 325 -12.17 4.93 -6.25
N LEU A 326 -11.87 4.82 -7.54
CA LEU A 326 -12.30 3.70 -8.38
C LEU A 326 -11.75 2.38 -7.87
N GLU A 327 -10.49 2.34 -7.44
CA GLU A 327 -9.87 1.14 -6.87
C GLU A 327 -10.60 0.71 -5.60
N PHE A 328 -10.93 1.65 -4.72
CA PHE A 328 -11.70 1.38 -3.51
C PHE A 328 -13.11 0.89 -3.83
N LEU A 329 -13.78 1.48 -4.83
CA LEU A 329 -15.10 1.06 -5.27
C LEU A 329 -15.06 -0.37 -5.83
N VAL A 330 -14.14 -0.66 -6.75
CA VAL A 330 -13.94 -2.00 -7.31
C VAL A 330 -13.63 -2.98 -6.21
N TRP A 331 -12.70 -2.64 -5.31
CA TRP A 331 -12.32 -3.47 -4.18
C TRP A 331 -13.53 -3.82 -3.32
N ARG A 332 -14.33 -2.83 -2.91
CA ARG A 332 -15.56 -3.02 -2.14
C ARG A 332 -16.57 -3.91 -2.87
N LEU A 333 -16.80 -3.67 -4.16
CA LEU A 333 -17.79 -4.41 -4.95
C LEU A 333 -17.39 -5.88 -5.18
N THR A 334 -16.08 -6.14 -5.26
CA THR A 334 -15.54 -7.48 -5.54
C THR A 334 -15.12 -8.24 -4.28
N SER A 335 -15.12 -7.61 -3.10
CA SER A 335 -14.72 -8.24 -1.84
C SER A 335 -15.73 -9.23 -1.30
N PHE A 336 -16.97 -9.18 -1.77
CA PHE A 336 -17.97 -10.17 -1.42
C PHE A 336 -17.84 -11.36 -2.37
N SER A 337 -17.14 -12.42 -1.92
CA SER A 337 -17.21 -13.69 -2.64
C SER A 337 -18.65 -14.21 -2.57
N PRO A 338 -19.24 -14.67 -3.68
CA PRO A 338 -20.55 -15.30 -3.64
C PRO A 338 -20.59 -16.52 -2.71
N GLU A 339 -19.46 -17.20 -2.50
CA GLU A 339 -19.32 -18.29 -1.54
C GLU A 339 -19.47 -17.81 -0.09
N ASP A 340 -18.92 -16.63 0.25
CA ASP A 340 -19.05 -16.05 1.60
C ASP A 340 -20.50 -15.63 1.87
N LEU A 341 -21.18 -15.10 0.84
CA LEU A 341 -22.61 -14.80 0.89
C LEU A 341 -23.47 -16.05 1.06
N GLU A 342 -23.11 -17.15 0.40
CA GLU A 342 -23.80 -18.43 0.54
C GLU A 342 -23.55 -19.07 1.91
N GLU A 343 -22.32 -19.00 2.43
CA GLU A 343 -22.01 -19.48 3.79
C GLU A 343 -22.71 -18.64 4.86
N GLU A 344 -22.75 -17.31 4.70
CA GLU A 344 -23.46 -16.41 5.61
C GLU A 344 -24.97 -16.65 5.55
N ARG A 345 -25.52 -16.92 4.36
CA ARG A 345 -26.91 -17.37 4.20
C ARG A 345 -27.16 -18.71 4.89
N LEU A 346 -26.32 -19.71 4.68
CA LEU A 346 -26.43 -21.03 5.31
C LEU A 346 -26.35 -20.93 6.83
N ARG A 347 -25.50 -20.03 7.36
CA ARG A 347 -25.46 -19.74 8.81
C ARG A 347 -26.72 -19.04 9.27
N GLN A 348 -27.20 -18.05 8.53
CA GLN A 348 -28.45 -17.36 8.86
C GLN A 348 -29.63 -18.33 8.86
N GLU A 349 -29.64 -19.34 7.99
CA GLU A 349 -30.61 -20.44 7.99
C GLU A 349 -30.40 -21.38 9.19
N ARG A 350 -29.15 -21.72 9.55
CA ARG A 350 -28.84 -22.60 10.70
C ARG A 350 -29.18 -21.98 12.06
N PHE A 351 -29.00 -20.66 12.20
CA PHE A 351 -29.30 -19.92 13.44
C PHE A 351 -30.67 -19.21 13.41
N GLY A 352 -31.35 -19.20 12.27
CA GLY A 352 -32.56 -18.42 12.02
C GLY A 352 -33.90 -19.13 12.26
N CYS A 353 -33.91 -20.29 12.93
CA CYS A 353 -35.12 -21.11 13.15
C CYS A 353 -36.26 -20.41 13.93
N LEU A 354 -36.12 -19.13 14.30
CA LEU A 354 -37.13 -18.33 15.00
C LEU A 354 -37.61 -17.08 14.23
N ARG A 355 -37.18 -16.84 12.99
CA ARG A 355 -37.63 -15.67 12.22
C ARG A 355 -38.44 -16.09 11.00
N THR A 356 -39.75 -15.80 11.05
CA THR A 356 -40.72 -16.05 9.98
C THR A 356 -40.22 -15.59 8.60
N PRO A 357 -40.42 -16.39 7.54
CA PRO A 357 -39.91 -16.08 6.20
C PRO A 357 -40.52 -14.78 5.66
N SER A 358 -39.68 -13.75 5.48
CA SER A 358 -40.07 -12.52 4.80
C SER A 358 -40.08 -12.76 3.29
N ARG A 359 -41.28 -12.78 2.71
CA ARG A 359 -41.61 -13.05 1.29
C ARG A 359 -40.96 -12.09 0.27
N LYS A 360 -40.21 -11.06 0.70
CA LYS A 360 -39.63 -10.05 -0.20
C LYS A 360 -38.33 -10.46 -0.90
N ASN A 361 -37.57 -11.44 -0.38
CA ASN A 361 -36.25 -11.76 -0.95
C ASN A 361 -36.26 -12.72 -2.15
N THR A 362 -37.41 -13.33 -2.49
CA THR A 362 -37.47 -14.30 -3.60
C THR A 362 -37.42 -13.60 -4.97
N MET A 363 -37.94 -12.37 -5.10
CA MET A 363 -38.01 -11.67 -6.39
C MET A 363 -36.64 -11.18 -6.88
N ASP A 364 -35.79 -10.66 -5.99
CA ASP A 364 -34.46 -10.14 -6.37
C ASP A 364 -33.51 -11.24 -6.86
N SER A 365 -33.64 -12.45 -6.30
CA SER A 365 -32.79 -13.59 -6.69
C SER A 365 -33.08 -14.12 -8.10
N LEU A 366 -34.34 -14.05 -8.56
CA LEU A 366 -34.73 -14.49 -9.89
C LEU A 366 -34.27 -13.49 -10.96
N PHE A 367 -34.41 -12.18 -10.70
CA PHE A 367 -33.95 -11.13 -11.61
C PHE A 367 -32.42 -11.15 -11.79
N LEU A 368 -31.65 -11.36 -10.73
CA LEU A 368 -30.18 -11.46 -10.84
C LEU A 368 -29.74 -12.71 -11.63
N LYS A 369 -30.44 -13.84 -11.45
CA LYS A 369 -30.11 -15.06 -12.17
C LYS A 369 -30.39 -14.94 -13.66
N GLU A 370 -31.52 -14.35 -14.03
CA GLU A 370 -31.92 -14.21 -15.42
C GLU A 370 -31.02 -13.20 -16.18
N THR A 371 -30.67 -12.08 -15.55
CA THR A 371 -29.75 -11.08 -16.14
C THR A 371 -28.34 -11.61 -16.37
N SER A 372 -27.83 -12.46 -15.47
CA SER A 372 -26.48 -13.06 -15.62
C SER A 372 -26.38 -14.00 -16.82
N SER A 373 -27.43 -14.77 -17.12
CA SER A 373 -27.47 -15.69 -18.25
C SER A 373 -27.47 -14.96 -19.60
N TRP A 374 -28.21 -13.86 -19.70
CA TRP A 374 -28.26 -13.03 -20.90
C TRP A 374 -26.94 -12.32 -21.15
N ALA A 375 -26.30 -11.81 -20.09
CA ALA A 375 -24.97 -11.19 -20.18
C ALA A 375 -23.90 -12.18 -20.68
N ALA A 376 -23.94 -13.43 -20.22
CA ALA A 376 -23.03 -14.47 -20.70
C ALA A 376 -23.23 -14.78 -22.20
N LEU A 377 -24.47 -14.81 -22.67
CA LEU A 377 -24.78 -15.02 -24.10
C LEU A 377 -24.31 -13.85 -24.97
N GLN A 378 -24.53 -12.61 -24.54
CA GLN A 378 -24.06 -11.44 -25.28
C GLN A 378 -22.53 -11.37 -25.32
N ARG A 379 -21.87 -11.68 -24.20
CA ARG A 379 -20.41 -11.73 -24.09
C ARG A 379 -19.80 -12.71 -25.09
N THR A 380 -20.30 -13.94 -25.17
CA THR A 380 -19.79 -14.94 -26.13
C THR A 380 -20.00 -14.54 -27.59
N ARG A 381 -21.10 -13.84 -27.92
CA ARG A 381 -21.30 -13.30 -29.29
C ARG A 381 -20.30 -12.20 -29.62
N VAL A 382 -20.10 -11.23 -28.72
CA VAL A 382 -19.15 -10.13 -28.90
C VAL A 382 -17.72 -10.68 -29.05
N GLU A 383 -17.33 -11.64 -28.23
CA GLU A 383 -16.01 -12.27 -28.28
C GLU A 383 -15.79 -13.01 -29.60
N ASN A 384 -16.75 -13.81 -30.05
CA ASN A 384 -16.63 -14.52 -31.33
C ASN A 384 -16.51 -13.55 -32.51
N THR A 385 -17.25 -12.45 -32.48
CA THR A 385 -17.16 -11.38 -33.49
C THR A 385 -15.80 -10.70 -33.44
N LEU A 386 -15.32 -10.33 -32.24
CA LEU A 386 -14.02 -9.68 -32.04
C LEU A 386 -12.87 -10.58 -32.49
N ILE A 387 -12.89 -11.87 -32.13
CA ILE A 387 -11.90 -12.87 -32.58
C ILE A 387 -11.95 -12.98 -34.12
N GLY A 388 -13.14 -12.97 -34.71
CA GLY A 388 -13.34 -12.97 -36.17
C GLY A 388 -12.72 -11.76 -36.85
N VAL A 389 -12.91 -10.57 -36.30
CA VAL A 389 -12.35 -9.30 -36.81
C VAL A 389 -10.82 -9.29 -36.64
N LEU A 390 -10.32 -9.56 -35.43
CA LEU A 390 -8.89 -9.49 -35.12
C LEU A 390 -8.09 -10.51 -35.95
N SER A 391 -8.60 -11.74 -36.10
CA SER A 391 -7.97 -12.75 -36.95
C SER A 391 -7.94 -12.33 -38.42
N THR A 392 -8.98 -11.65 -38.90
CA THR A 392 -9.02 -11.12 -40.27
C THR A 392 -7.99 -10.00 -40.45
N VAL A 393 -7.90 -9.04 -39.51
CA VAL A 393 -6.96 -7.92 -39.55
C VAL A 393 -5.51 -8.41 -39.48
N ILE A 394 -5.17 -9.28 -38.53
CA ILE A 394 -3.81 -9.81 -38.38
C ILE A 394 -3.39 -10.59 -39.64
N THR A 395 -4.30 -11.33 -40.27
CA THR A 395 -3.98 -12.12 -41.47
C THR A 395 -3.86 -11.31 -42.75
N VAL A 396 -4.30 -10.05 -42.78
CA VAL A 396 -4.05 -9.13 -43.92
C VAL A 396 -2.55 -8.91 -44.12
N PHE A 397 -1.75 -8.96 -43.05
CA PHE A 397 -0.30 -8.77 -43.11
C PHE A 397 0.49 -10.00 -43.61
N TYR A 398 -0.17 -11.14 -43.84
CA TYR A 398 0.49 -12.38 -44.29
C TYR A 398 0.23 -12.70 -45.77
N ARG A 399 1.24 -13.28 -46.44
CA ARG A 399 1.16 -13.68 -47.86
C ARG A 399 -0.03 -14.63 -48.10
N SER A 400 -0.78 -14.37 -49.18
CA SER A 400 -2.03 -15.05 -49.55
C SER A 400 -1.99 -16.58 -49.43
N LYS A 401 -0.88 -17.21 -49.86
CA LYS A 401 -0.72 -18.68 -49.89
C LYS A 401 -0.85 -19.36 -48.51
N TYR A 402 -0.56 -18.67 -47.41
CA TYR A 402 -0.65 -19.21 -46.04
C TYR A 402 -1.77 -18.58 -45.20
N ARG A 403 -2.60 -17.72 -45.80
CA ARG A 403 -3.55 -16.88 -45.06
C ARG A 403 -4.59 -17.69 -44.28
N LYS A 404 -5.09 -18.80 -44.85
CA LYS A 404 -6.10 -19.65 -44.20
C LYS A 404 -5.52 -20.40 -42.99
N ALA A 405 -4.41 -21.11 -43.16
CA ALA A 405 -3.74 -21.81 -42.06
C ALA A 405 -3.34 -20.86 -40.93
N LYS A 406 -2.77 -19.69 -41.27
CA LYS A 406 -2.38 -18.70 -40.27
C LYS A 406 -3.59 -18.09 -39.55
N ARG A 407 -4.72 -17.91 -40.23
CA ARG A 407 -5.98 -17.45 -39.60
C ARG A 407 -6.46 -18.41 -38.53
N ASP A 408 -6.45 -19.71 -38.82
CA ASP A 408 -6.88 -20.73 -37.87
C ASP A 408 -5.94 -20.81 -36.65
N ASP A 409 -4.63 -20.66 -36.87
CA ASP A 409 -3.64 -20.57 -35.78
C ASP A 409 -3.87 -19.36 -34.89
N VAL A 410 -4.03 -18.17 -35.48
CA VAL A 410 -4.30 -16.92 -34.74
C VAL A 410 -5.63 -17.05 -34.00
N ARG A 411 -6.67 -17.63 -34.62
CA ARG A 411 -7.95 -17.87 -33.96
C ARG A 411 -7.80 -18.79 -32.75
N ARG A 412 -7.05 -19.89 -32.86
CA ARG A 412 -6.78 -20.80 -31.75
C ARG A 412 -6.02 -20.10 -30.62
N ALA A 413 -5.00 -19.31 -30.95
CA ALA A 413 -4.24 -18.53 -29.96
C ALA A 413 -5.11 -17.49 -29.26
N LEU A 414 -5.96 -16.78 -29.99
CA LEU A 414 -6.91 -15.81 -29.42
C LEU A 414 -7.94 -16.50 -28.53
N VAL A 415 -8.54 -17.61 -28.97
CA VAL A 415 -9.49 -18.38 -28.15
C VAL A 415 -8.82 -18.89 -26.87
N ALA A 416 -7.58 -19.39 -26.94
CA ALA A 416 -6.82 -19.79 -25.76
C ALA A 416 -6.54 -18.59 -24.83
N SER A 417 -6.20 -17.43 -25.39
CA SER A 417 -5.97 -16.20 -24.63
C SER A 417 -7.24 -15.68 -23.96
N PHE A 418 -8.39 -15.70 -24.64
CA PHE A 418 -9.69 -15.33 -24.06
C PHE A 418 -10.12 -16.32 -22.97
N ARG A 419 -9.87 -17.62 -23.14
CA ARG A 419 -10.13 -18.61 -22.07
C ARG A 419 -9.24 -18.38 -20.85
N ALA A 420 -7.96 -18.13 -21.07
CA ALA A 420 -7.03 -17.77 -19.99
C ALA A 420 -7.49 -16.48 -19.30
N TRP A 421 -7.93 -15.47 -20.07
CA TRP A 421 -8.48 -14.23 -19.55
C TRP A 421 -9.76 -14.44 -18.72
N HIS A 422 -10.67 -15.30 -19.17
CA HIS A 422 -11.89 -15.64 -18.43
C HIS A 422 -11.63 -16.45 -17.17
N ALA A 423 -10.51 -17.17 -17.12
CA ALA A 423 -10.07 -17.85 -15.93
C ALA A 423 -9.51 -16.88 -14.88
N LEU A 424 -9.15 -15.65 -15.26
CA LEU A 424 -8.76 -14.60 -14.32
C LEU A 424 -9.98 -14.12 -13.52
N GLU A 425 -9.74 -13.76 -12.27
CA GLU A 425 -10.77 -13.14 -11.43
C GLU A 425 -11.21 -11.80 -12.02
N THR A 426 -12.47 -11.39 -11.83
CA THR A 426 -12.98 -10.10 -12.33
C THR A 426 -12.11 -8.91 -11.89
N ARG A 427 -11.51 -9.04 -10.70
CA ARG A 427 -10.51 -8.12 -10.16
C ARG A 427 -9.29 -7.98 -11.07
N GLU A 428 -8.66 -9.10 -11.40
CA GLU A 428 -7.48 -9.15 -12.26
C GLU A 428 -7.81 -8.61 -13.66
N GLN A 429 -9.01 -8.94 -14.19
CA GLN A 429 -9.48 -8.39 -15.46
C GLN A 429 -9.54 -6.85 -15.43
N LEU A 430 -10.12 -6.27 -14.38
CA LEU A 430 -10.20 -4.81 -14.21
C LEU A 430 -8.81 -4.20 -13.98
N HIS A 431 -7.93 -4.88 -13.26
CA HIS A 431 -6.53 -4.46 -13.07
C HIS A 431 -5.83 -4.24 -14.40
N TYR A 432 -5.87 -5.25 -15.29
CA TYR A 432 -5.18 -5.19 -16.58
C TYR A 432 -5.87 -4.26 -17.60
N LEU A 433 -7.20 -4.23 -17.66
CA LEU A 433 -7.92 -3.42 -18.67
C LEU A 433 -8.10 -1.95 -18.30
N VAL A 434 -8.29 -1.66 -17.01
CA VAL A 434 -8.69 -0.32 -16.56
C VAL A 434 -7.58 0.34 -15.80
N PHE A 435 -7.07 -0.29 -14.75
CA PHE A 435 -6.13 0.38 -13.85
C PHE A 435 -4.76 0.57 -14.50
N ILE A 436 -4.12 -0.47 -15.06
CA ILE A 436 -2.79 -0.33 -15.67
C ILE A 436 -2.74 0.77 -16.74
N PRO A 437 -3.66 0.83 -17.72
CA PRO A 437 -3.62 1.89 -18.74
C PRO A 437 -3.82 3.30 -18.16
N LEU A 438 -4.74 3.47 -17.20
CA LEU A 438 -4.98 4.77 -16.58
C LEU A 438 -3.81 5.19 -15.68
N GLU A 439 -3.19 4.26 -14.97
CA GLU A 439 -1.99 4.50 -14.17
C GLU A 439 -0.80 4.88 -15.06
N LEU A 440 -0.61 4.19 -16.19
CA LEU A 440 0.41 4.55 -17.18
C LEU A 440 0.16 5.93 -17.77
N ALA A 441 -1.09 6.28 -18.08
CA ALA A 441 -1.45 7.61 -18.56
C ALA A 441 -1.18 8.69 -17.50
N ASN A 442 -1.54 8.43 -16.24
CA ASN A 442 -1.30 9.36 -15.14
C ASN A 442 0.21 9.51 -14.83
N ALA A 443 0.98 8.42 -14.89
CA ALA A 443 2.43 8.44 -14.75
C ALA A 443 3.10 9.19 -15.92
N ALA A 444 2.64 8.99 -17.15
CA ALA A 444 3.11 9.73 -18.31
C ALA A 444 2.83 11.24 -18.18
N MET A 445 1.67 11.62 -17.62
CA MET A 445 1.36 13.01 -17.30
C MET A 445 2.34 13.58 -16.28
N LEU A 446 2.66 12.85 -15.20
CA LEU A 446 3.66 13.29 -14.22
C LEU A 446 5.04 13.49 -14.87
N VAL A 447 5.52 12.51 -15.64
CA VAL A 447 6.79 12.62 -16.37
C VAL A 447 6.78 13.80 -17.34
N TYR A 448 5.67 14.02 -18.03
CA TYR A 448 5.52 15.18 -18.91
C TYR A 448 5.65 16.50 -18.13
N ILE A 449 4.99 16.63 -16.98
CA ILE A 449 5.08 17.83 -16.13
C ILE A 449 6.52 18.08 -15.70
N GLU A 450 7.22 17.05 -15.25
CA GLU A 450 8.63 17.11 -14.81
C GLU A 450 9.55 17.55 -15.95
N LEU A 451 9.45 16.90 -17.13
CA LEU A 451 10.26 17.25 -18.29
C LEU A 451 9.93 18.64 -18.84
N ALA A 452 8.65 18.99 -18.93
CA ALA A 452 8.22 20.30 -19.39
C ALA A 452 8.71 21.42 -18.47
N GLN A 453 8.82 21.15 -17.17
CA GLN A 453 9.40 22.08 -16.22
C GLN A 453 10.93 22.14 -16.35
N ALA A 454 11.62 21.00 -16.41
CA ALA A 454 13.08 20.93 -16.51
C ALA A 454 13.62 21.56 -17.82
N PHE A 455 12.93 21.40 -18.94
CA PHE A 455 13.29 21.99 -20.22
C PHE A 455 12.73 23.41 -20.43
N GLY A 456 11.98 23.94 -19.46
CA GLY A 456 11.37 25.26 -19.57
C GLY A 456 10.28 25.38 -20.64
N PHE A 457 9.62 24.29 -21.03
CA PHE A 457 8.49 24.33 -21.97
C PHE A 457 7.32 25.18 -21.46
N TYR A 458 7.18 25.30 -20.13
CA TYR A 458 6.20 26.18 -19.51
C TYR A 458 6.58 27.68 -19.54
N VAL A 459 7.77 28.05 -20.02
CA VAL A 459 8.23 29.44 -20.07
C VAL A 459 7.67 30.19 -21.29
N ASN A 460 7.03 29.49 -22.23
CA ASN A 460 6.49 30.11 -23.45
C ASN A 460 5.30 31.06 -23.17
N CYS A 461 5.13 32.07 -24.03
CA CYS A 461 4.07 33.06 -23.86
C CYS A 461 2.68 32.42 -23.85
N ARG A 462 2.45 31.38 -24.68
CA ARG A 462 1.16 30.68 -24.75
C ARG A 462 0.76 30.07 -23.41
N CYS A 463 1.72 29.52 -22.67
CA CYS A 463 1.43 28.87 -21.40
C CYS A 463 1.26 29.87 -20.27
N LYS A 464 2.09 30.93 -20.26
CA LYS A 464 1.94 32.04 -19.32
C LYS A 464 0.62 32.77 -19.53
N SER A 465 0.21 32.98 -20.78
CA SER A 465 -1.05 33.64 -21.15
C SER A 465 -2.24 32.68 -21.22
N ALA A 466 -2.06 31.39 -20.92
CA ALA A 466 -3.14 30.42 -21.04
C ALA A 466 -4.21 30.74 -20.00
N ASN A 467 -5.43 30.89 -20.48
CA ASN A 467 -6.55 31.34 -19.66
C ASN A 467 -7.51 30.17 -19.43
N PHE A 468 -7.10 29.21 -18.58
CA PHE A 468 -7.96 28.08 -18.23
C PHE A 468 -8.92 28.40 -17.08
N GLY A 469 -8.74 29.55 -16.40
CA GLY A 469 -9.66 30.07 -15.38
C GLY A 469 -10.55 31.20 -15.90
N LEU A 470 -11.61 31.51 -15.16
CA LEU A 470 -12.57 32.60 -15.47
C LEU A 470 -11.99 34.02 -15.37
N GLY A 471 -10.72 34.18 -14.95
CA GLY A 471 -10.01 35.45 -14.90
C GLY A 471 -8.62 35.34 -15.53
N GLY A 472 -8.39 36.15 -16.58
CA GLY A 472 -7.15 36.49 -17.31
C GLY A 472 -5.82 35.73 -17.05
N GLY A 473 -5.11 35.38 -18.14
CA GLY A 473 -3.73 34.90 -18.11
C GLY A 473 -2.68 36.00 -17.83
N TYR A 474 -1.46 35.58 -17.46
CA TYR A 474 -0.36 36.40 -16.95
C TYR A 474 -0.05 37.68 -17.74
N ILE A 475 0.18 38.78 -17.00
CA ILE A 475 1.02 39.91 -17.42
C ILE A 475 2.15 40.03 -16.39
N ASP A 476 3.38 40.17 -16.87
CA ASP A 476 4.57 40.35 -16.03
C ASP A 476 4.39 41.54 -15.10
N LEU A 477 4.58 41.35 -13.78
CA LEU A 477 4.51 42.44 -12.81
C LEU A 477 5.53 43.55 -13.15
N LYS A 478 6.64 43.24 -13.84
CA LYS A 478 7.54 44.29 -14.35
C LYS A 478 6.95 45.06 -15.54
N GLN A 479 6.02 44.46 -16.29
CA GLN A 479 5.25 45.12 -17.35
C GLN A 479 3.93 45.73 -16.86
N THR A 480 3.48 45.48 -15.63
CA THR A 480 2.22 46.08 -15.13
C THR A 480 2.27 47.61 -15.12
N ASN A 481 3.44 48.21 -14.89
CA ASN A 481 3.64 49.67 -15.03
C ASN A 481 3.49 50.17 -16.49
N HIS A 482 3.50 49.27 -17.48
CA HIS A 482 3.39 49.61 -18.91
C HIS A 482 2.11 49.10 -19.57
N ALA A 483 1.36 48.17 -18.95
CA ALA A 483 0.14 47.60 -19.53
C ALA A 483 -1.09 48.48 -19.27
N ARG A 484 -1.52 49.25 -20.28
CA ARG A 484 -2.73 50.12 -20.20
C ARG A 484 -4.06 49.41 -20.52
N ASN A 485 -4.12 48.07 -20.54
CA ASN A 485 -5.33 47.36 -20.99
C ASN A 485 -6.38 47.28 -19.85
N PRO A 486 -7.60 47.82 -20.05
CA PRO A 486 -8.66 47.83 -19.03
C PRO A 486 -9.19 46.43 -18.66
N MET A 487 -9.15 45.45 -19.57
CA MET A 487 -9.54 44.08 -19.23
C MET A 487 -8.59 43.45 -18.21
N THR A 488 -7.30 43.79 -18.28
CA THR A 488 -6.32 43.28 -17.32
C THR A 488 -6.70 43.75 -15.93
N ARG A 489 -7.11 45.01 -15.74
CA ARG A 489 -7.54 45.56 -14.43
C ARG A 489 -8.77 44.86 -13.86
N ALA A 490 -9.76 44.52 -14.69
CA ALA A 490 -11.00 43.91 -14.25
C ALA A 490 -10.87 42.44 -13.79
N SER A 491 -9.82 41.73 -14.22
CA SER A 491 -9.59 40.32 -13.84
C SER A 491 -8.79 40.15 -12.55
N TRP A 492 -8.28 41.23 -11.94
CA TRP A 492 -7.69 41.13 -10.60
C TRP A 492 -8.83 41.06 -9.59
N ILE A 493 -8.78 40.06 -8.71
CA ILE A 493 -9.54 40.10 -7.47
C ILE A 493 -8.97 41.29 -6.72
N THR A 494 -9.68 42.41 -6.77
CA THR A 494 -9.41 43.64 -6.01
C THR A 494 -9.53 43.32 -4.53
N GLU A 495 -8.47 42.81 -3.91
CA GLU A 495 -8.09 43.37 -2.63
C GLU A 495 -7.53 44.75 -2.95
N ASP A 496 -8.41 45.75 -2.85
CA ASP A 496 -8.02 47.16 -2.77
C ASP A 496 -7.18 47.33 -1.50
N ILE A 497 -5.91 46.91 -1.56
CA ILE A 497 -4.88 47.49 -0.71
C ILE A 497 -4.65 48.85 -1.32
N GLU A 498 -5.46 49.80 -0.86
CA GLU A 498 -5.26 51.23 -0.99
C GLU A 498 -3.87 51.55 -0.42
N MET A 499 -2.82 51.35 -1.23
CA MET A 499 -1.53 51.96 -0.98
C MET A 499 -1.73 53.46 -1.14
N ASP A 500 -2.11 54.08 -0.03
CA ASP A 500 -2.13 55.52 0.17
C ASP A 500 -0.76 56.06 -0.25
N SER A 501 -0.70 56.59 -1.46
CA SER A 501 0.49 57.17 -2.08
C SER A 501 0.75 58.60 -1.61
N ARG A 502 0.22 58.97 -0.43
CA ARG A 502 0.63 60.16 0.31
C ARG A 502 1.82 59.84 1.22
N ALA A 503 2.95 59.53 0.60
CA ALA A 503 4.24 59.75 1.25
C ALA A 503 5.00 60.75 0.38
N ASP A 504 4.86 62.03 0.74
CA ASP A 504 5.69 63.13 0.25
C ASP A 504 7.16 62.79 0.47
N LEU A 505 7.83 62.31 -0.57
CA LEU A 505 9.29 62.23 -0.59
C LEU A 505 9.82 63.61 -1.01
N PRO A 506 10.66 64.26 -0.20
CA PRO A 506 11.25 65.54 -0.57
C PRO A 506 12.18 65.35 -1.78
N GLN A 507 12.03 66.24 -2.77
CA GLN A 507 13.00 66.42 -3.85
C GLN A 507 14.37 66.74 -3.22
N ILE A 508 15.30 65.79 -3.30
CA ILE A 508 16.71 66.05 -3.04
C ILE A 508 17.31 66.57 -4.35
N ASP A 509 17.58 67.87 -4.38
CA ASP A 509 18.36 68.53 -5.42
C ASP A 509 19.81 68.02 -5.36
N HIS A 510 20.25 67.32 -6.41
CA HIS A 510 21.65 66.96 -6.61
C HIS A 510 22.36 68.08 -7.38
N ASN A 511 23.01 68.99 -6.66
CA ASN A 511 24.06 69.87 -7.18
C ASN A 511 25.15 70.04 -6.13
N GLU A 512 26.00 69.03 -5.97
CA GLU A 512 27.33 69.19 -5.38
C GLU A 512 28.33 68.28 -6.10
N PRO A 513 29.46 68.81 -6.60
CA PRO A 513 30.52 68.01 -7.19
C PRO A 513 31.37 67.34 -6.10
N MET A 514 31.47 66.01 -6.14
CA MET A 514 32.43 65.26 -5.32
C MET A 514 33.83 65.30 -5.92
N ASP A 515 34.75 65.92 -5.19
CA ASP A 515 36.20 65.76 -5.38
C ASP A 515 36.62 64.32 -5.01
N VAL A 516 37.21 63.61 -5.98
CA VAL A 516 37.73 62.25 -5.82
C VAL A 516 39.20 62.32 -5.44
N GLU A 517 39.49 62.14 -4.15
CA GLU A 517 40.85 61.99 -3.63
C GLU A 517 41.36 60.56 -3.85
N PHE A 518 42.44 60.42 -4.62
CA PHE A 518 43.07 59.15 -5.00
C PHE A 518 43.97 58.61 -3.87
N GLY A 519 43.42 57.73 -3.03
CA GLY A 519 44.18 56.99 -2.01
C GLY A 519 44.80 55.69 -2.54
N ARG A 520 46.13 55.70 -2.78
CA ARG A 520 46.97 54.50 -3.00
C ARG A 520 46.96 53.59 -1.77
N LEU A 521 46.74 52.28 -1.97
CA LEU A 521 47.22 51.13 -1.17
C LEU A 521 46.73 49.87 -1.91
N GLY A 522 47.43 48.75 -2.09
CA GLY A 522 48.77 48.29 -1.81
C GLY A 522 48.80 46.84 -2.34
N ARG A 523 49.71 46.55 -3.27
CA ARG A 523 49.95 45.20 -3.84
C ARG A 523 50.42 44.25 -2.74
N ARG A 524 49.70 43.14 -2.51
CA ARG A 524 50.31 41.87 -2.04
C ARG A 524 49.71 40.69 -2.78
N GLY A 525 50.51 40.12 -3.68
CA GLY A 525 50.20 38.88 -4.38
C GLY A 525 50.47 37.65 -3.51
N GLY A 526 49.58 36.67 -3.60
CA GLY A 526 49.75 35.34 -3.03
C GLY A 526 49.48 34.28 -4.11
N LYS A 527 50.55 33.76 -4.72
CA LYS A 527 50.52 32.57 -5.57
C LYS A 527 50.22 31.35 -4.69
N ARG A 528 49.20 30.55 -5.03
CA ARG A 528 49.08 29.15 -4.56
C ARG A 528 49.17 28.20 -5.75
N LYS A 529 50.16 27.31 -5.63
CA LYS A 529 50.53 26.22 -6.55
C LYS A 529 49.43 25.17 -6.62
N LEU A 530 49.11 24.75 -7.84
CA LEU A 530 48.59 23.43 -8.15
C LEU A 530 49.67 22.36 -7.92
N ARG A 531 49.28 21.24 -7.31
CA ARG A 531 50.00 19.97 -7.41
C ARG A 531 49.01 18.90 -7.87
N LYS A 532 49.51 18.07 -8.79
CA LYS A 532 48.92 16.84 -9.31
C LYS A 532 48.74 15.80 -8.22
#